data_AF-A0A351MQR7-F1
#
_entry.id   AF-A0A351MQR7-F1
#
_cell.length_a   1.000
_cell.length_b   1.000
_cell.length_c   1.000
_cell.angle_alpha   90.00
_cell.angle_beta   90.00
_cell.angle_gamma   90.00
#
_symmetry.space_group_name_H-M   'P 1'
#
loop_
_entity.id
_entity.type
_entity.pdbx_description
1 polymer ?
#
loop_
_entity_poly.entity_id
_entity_poly.type
_entity_poly.pdbx_seq_one_letter_code
_entity_poly.pdbx_strand_id
1 'polypeptide(L)'
;WLAQLLGQPAAFTLGTELAQTFWLATVAFSMTFLVNLIVSLVTGRDKTDAELSGLVYSLTPKPIETHEPFLLRPAVLGSLVLAVAIFLNLYFW
;
A
#
# COMPACT_ATOMS: atom_id res chain seq x y z
N TRP A 1 19.88 -22.43 2.12
CA TRP A 1 20.82 -23.19 1.29
C TRP A 1 21.64 -22.27 0.35
N LEU A 2 21.04 -21.39 -0.46
CA LEU A 2 21.80 -20.46 -1.34
C LEU A 2 22.68 -19.44 -0.59
N ALA A 3 22.22 -18.92 0.55
CA ALA A 3 23.00 -17.97 1.36
C ALA A 3 24.27 -18.59 1.98
N GLN A 4 24.28 -19.92 2.21
CA GLN A 4 25.46 -20.65 2.72
C GLN A 4 26.52 -20.87 1.63
N LEU A 5 26.12 -20.91 0.36
CA LEU A 5 27.04 -21.08 -0.78
C LEU A 5 27.77 -19.79 -1.16
N LEU A 6 27.19 -18.62 -0.87
CA LEU A 6 27.71 -17.32 -1.29
C LEU A 6 28.61 -16.62 -0.26
N GLY A 7 28.91 -17.26 0.88
CA GLY A 7 29.83 -16.72 1.89
C GLY A 7 29.49 -15.29 2.36
N GLN A 8 28.21 -14.92 2.32
CA GLN A 8 27.77 -13.57 2.68
C GLN A 8 27.80 -13.44 4.21
N PRO A 9 28.63 -12.56 4.80
CA PRO A 9 28.40 -12.16 6.18
C PRO A 9 27.00 -11.53 6.25
N ALA A 10 26.23 -11.84 7.28
CA ALA A 10 24.94 -11.20 7.52
C ALA A 10 25.16 -9.69 7.58
N ALA A 11 24.97 -9.00 6.45
CA ALA A 11 25.39 -7.61 6.26
C ALA A 11 24.61 -6.62 7.14
N PHE A 12 23.58 -7.11 7.86
CA PHE A 12 22.77 -6.32 8.77
C PHE A 12 22.28 -7.18 9.93
N THR A 13 22.93 -7.08 11.09
CA THR A 13 22.47 -7.69 12.33
C THR A 13 21.46 -6.75 13.00
N LEU A 14 20.18 -6.93 12.73
CA LEU A 14 19.11 -6.28 13.48
C LEU A 14 18.95 -7.04 14.79
N GLY A 15 19.06 -6.35 15.93
CA GLY A 15 19.20 -6.97 17.26
C GLY A 15 18.04 -7.88 17.71
N THR A 16 16.98 -8.02 16.91
CA THR A 16 15.88 -8.97 17.13
C THR A 16 15.44 -9.60 15.80
N GLU A 17 15.10 -10.90 15.83
CA GLU A 17 14.67 -11.67 14.64
C GLU A 17 13.41 -11.09 13.98
N LEU A 18 12.48 -10.56 14.79
CA LEU A 18 11.28 -9.88 14.31
C LEU A 18 11.62 -8.60 13.53
N ALA A 19 12.53 -7.76 14.04
CA ALA A 19 12.94 -6.54 13.34
C ALA A 19 13.64 -6.86 12.01
N GLN A 20 14.40 -7.96 11.97
CA GLN A 20 15.09 -8.40 10.76
C GLN A 20 14.13 -8.82 9.65
N THR A 21 13.14 -9.64 9.97
CA THR A 21 12.13 -10.09 9.00
C THR A 21 11.29 -8.92 8.49
N PHE A 22 10.95 -7.96 9.36
CA PHE A 22 10.21 -6.77 8.98
C PHE A 22 11.01 -5.82 8.07
N TRP A 23 12.30 -5.59 8.38
CA TRP A 23 13.19 -4.78 7.56
C TRP A 23 13.38 -5.38 6.16
N LEU A 24 13.64 -6.69 6.11
CA LEU A 24 13.80 -7.40 4.85
C LEU A 24 12.50 -7.37 4.01
N ALA A 25 11.34 -7.56 4.65
CA ALA A 25 10.05 -7.47 3.97
C ALA A 25 9.80 -6.08 3.38
N THR A 26 10.14 -5.02 4.11
CA THR A 26 9.99 -3.63 3.65
C THR A 26 10.86 -3.36 2.42
N VAL A 27 12.12 -3.81 2.44
CA VAL A 27 13.04 -3.66 1.31
C VAL A 27 12.58 -4.49 0.10
N ALA A 28 12.17 -5.73 0.31
CA ALA A 28 11.67 -6.60 -0.76
C ALA A 28 10.42 -6.00 -1.41
N PHE A 29 9.44 -5.57 -0.61
CA PHE A 29 8.24 -4.91 -1.09
C PHE A 29 8.57 -3.64 -1.89
N SER A 30 9.44 -2.78 -1.36
CA SER A 30 9.84 -1.53 -2.02
C SER A 30 10.49 -1.79 -3.37
N MET A 31 11.39 -2.79 -3.45
CA MET A 31 12.04 -3.14 -4.70
C MET A 31 11.03 -3.69 -5.73
N THR A 32 10.15 -4.61 -5.31
CA THR A 32 9.11 -5.15 -6.20
C THR A 32 8.17 -4.04 -6.67
N PHE A 33 7.76 -3.12 -5.80
CA PHE A 33 6.93 -1.98 -6.15
C PHE A 33 7.62 -1.08 -7.18
N LEU A 34 8.90 -0.74 -6.96
CA LEU A 34 9.66 0.10 -7.90
C LEU A 34 9.83 -0.56 -9.27
N VAL A 35 10.14 -1.86 -9.33
CA VAL A 35 10.22 -2.59 -10.60
C VAL A 35 8.88 -2.57 -11.32
N ASN A 36 7.78 -2.88 -10.63
CA ASN A 36 6.45 -2.84 -11.23
C ASN A 36 6.07 -1.44 -11.69
N LEU A 37 6.42 -0.41 -10.92
CA LEU A 37 6.18 0.98 -11.30
C LEU A 37 6.95 1.33 -12.58
N ILE A 38 8.24 1.00 -12.65
CA ILE A 38 9.08 1.26 -13.83
C ILE A 38 8.55 0.49 -15.03
N VAL A 39 8.26 -0.80 -14.87
CA VAL A 39 7.66 -1.63 -15.93
C VAL A 39 6.33 -1.04 -16.37
N SER A 40 5.47 -0.60 -15.45
CA SER A 40 4.20 0.03 -15.81
C SER A 40 4.35 1.36 -16.53
N LEU A 41 5.45 2.10 -16.33
CA LEU A 41 5.71 3.37 -17.02
C LEU A 41 6.39 3.15 -18.37
N VAL A 42 7.26 2.16 -18.47
CA VAL A 42 7.96 1.78 -19.71
C VAL A 42 7.04 1.01 -20.65
N THR A 43 6.17 0.15 -20.10
CA THR A 43 5.07 -0.47 -20.83
C THR A 43 4.03 0.60 -21.09
N GLY A 44 4.15 1.24 -22.25
CA GLY A 44 3.24 2.29 -22.70
C GLY A 44 1.78 1.86 -22.57
N ARG A 45 0.95 2.81 -22.17
CA ARG A 45 -0.50 2.67 -22.02
C ARG A 45 -1.12 2.50 -23.41
N ASP A 46 -1.37 1.26 -23.84
CA ASP A 46 -1.87 0.91 -25.18
C ASP A 46 -3.30 1.40 -25.48
N LYS A 47 -4.04 1.92 -24.50
CA LYS A 47 -5.45 2.33 -24.65
C LYS A 47 -5.69 3.78 -24.25
N THR A 48 -6.30 4.53 -25.17
CA THR A 48 -6.72 5.92 -24.95
C THR A 48 -7.88 5.99 -23.95
N ASP A 49 -7.90 7.04 -23.14
CA ASP A 49 -8.84 7.21 -22.02
C ASP A 49 -10.33 7.14 -22.43
N ALA A 50 -10.63 7.36 -23.72
CA ALA A 50 -11.96 7.25 -24.30
C ALA A 50 -12.50 5.80 -24.37
N GLU A 51 -11.63 4.79 -24.55
CA GLU A 51 -12.03 3.37 -24.59
C GLU A 51 -12.16 2.74 -23.18
N LEU A 52 -11.75 3.44 -22.13
CA LEU A 52 -11.87 2.99 -20.74
C LEU A 52 -13.12 3.53 -20.04
N SER A 53 -13.88 4.42 -20.72
CA SER A 53 -15.17 4.90 -20.23
C SER A 53 -16.21 3.77 -20.31
N GLY A 54 -16.70 3.30 -19.16
CA GLY A 54 -17.62 2.16 -19.07
C GLY A 54 -17.02 0.84 -18.57
N LEU A 55 -15.68 0.69 -18.56
CA LEU A 55 -15.00 -0.49 -17.99
C LEU A 55 -14.33 -0.18 -16.63
N VAL A 56 -13.90 1.07 -16.44
CA VAL A 56 -13.27 1.53 -15.19
C VAL A 56 -14.29 2.33 -14.38
N TYR A 57 -14.58 1.86 -13.16
CA TYR A 57 -15.46 2.49 -12.16
C TYR A 57 -15.13 3.98 -11.84
N SER A 58 -13.97 4.47 -12.29
CA SER A 58 -13.54 5.87 -12.24
C SER A 58 -14.26 6.78 -13.25
N LEU A 59 -14.70 6.24 -14.40
CA LEU A 59 -15.29 7.01 -15.51
C LEU A 59 -16.81 6.84 -15.63
N THR A 60 -17.41 5.93 -14.88
CA THR A 60 -18.87 5.77 -14.79
C THR A 60 -19.41 6.78 -13.76
N PRO A 61 -20.45 7.57 -14.08
CA PRO A 61 -21.06 8.48 -13.11
C PRO A 61 -21.58 7.66 -11.93
N LYS A 62 -20.90 7.75 -10.78
CA LYS A 62 -21.34 7.11 -9.55
C LYS A 62 -22.67 7.74 -9.14
N PRO A 63 -23.76 6.96 -9.00
CA PRO A 63 -24.94 7.42 -8.31
C PRO A 63 -24.53 7.84 -6.90
N ILE A 64 -24.69 9.12 -6.58
CA ILE A 64 -24.51 9.61 -5.22
C ILE A 64 -25.76 9.18 -4.47
N GLU A 65 -25.71 7.97 -3.90
CA GLU A 65 -26.72 7.47 -2.97
C GLU A 65 -26.79 8.45 -1.78
N THR A 66 -27.75 9.37 -1.87
CA THR A 66 -27.93 10.49 -0.94
C THR A 66 -28.62 10.03 0.35
N HIS A 67 -28.73 8.71 0.57
CA HIS A 67 -29.52 8.09 1.62
C HIS A 67 -28.79 7.01 2.42
N GLU A 68 -27.46 6.99 2.40
CA GLU A 68 -26.71 6.17 3.36
C GLU A 68 -26.46 6.95 4.67
N PRO A 69 -26.91 6.44 5.84
CA PRO A 69 -26.65 7.07 7.13
C PRO A 69 -25.16 7.29 7.33
N PHE A 70 -24.79 8.41 7.97
CA PHE A 70 -23.40 8.87 8.13
C PHE A 70 -22.43 7.80 8.67
N LEU A 71 -22.95 6.84 9.45
CA LEU A 71 -22.22 5.70 10.00
C LEU A 71 -21.91 4.58 9.00
N LEU A 72 -22.69 4.40 7.94
CA LEU A 72 -22.41 3.39 6.91
C LEU A 72 -21.38 3.85 5.88
N ARG A 73 -21.02 5.14 5.89
CA ARG A 73 -19.96 5.67 5.04
C ARG A 73 -18.61 5.17 5.56
N PRO A 74 -17.89 4.30 4.83
CA PRO A 74 -16.60 3.77 5.28
C PRO A 74 -15.58 4.88 5.58
N ALA A 75 -15.72 6.04 4.93
CA ALA A 75 -14.91 7.23 5.18
C ALA A 75 -15.09 7.83 6.59
N VAL A 76 -16.31 7.79 7.16
CA VAL A 76 -16.62 8.38 8.48
C VAL A 76 -16.14 7.46 9.60
N LEU A 77 -16.36 6.15 9.47
CA LEU A 77 -15.80 5.18 10.42
C LEU A 77 -14.27 5.20 10.38
N GLY A 78 -13.67 5.26 9.19
CA GLY A 78 -12.22 5.35 9.02
C GLY A 78 -11.62 6.61 9.67
N SER A 79 -12.25 7.78 9.52
CA SER A 79 -11.76 9.02 10.13
C SER A 79 -11.88 9.00 11.65
N LEU A 80 -12.95 8.41 12.21
CA LEU A 80 -13.11 8.26 13.65
C LEU A 80 -12.02 7.38 14.26
N VAL A 81 -11.75 6.23 13.64
CA VAL A 81 -10.69 5.32 14.10
C VAL A 81 -9.31 6.00 14.02
N LEU A 82 -9.04 6.74 12.93
CA LEU A 82 -7.79 7.50 12.77
C LEU A 82 -7.63 8.58 13.85
N ALA A 83 -8.70 9.31 14.17
CA ALA A 83 -8.67 10.34 15.22
C ALA A 83 -8.37 9.74 16.60
N VAL A 84 -8.99 8.62 16.95
CA VAL A 84 -8.72 7.89 18.21
C VAL A 84 -7.27 7.40 18.26
N ALA A 85 -6.76 6.84 17.15
CA ALA A 85 -5.38 6.38 17.06
C ALA A 85 -4.36 7.51 17.26
N ILE A 86 -4.57 8.67 16.63
CA ILE A 86 -3.71 9.84 16.79
C ILE A 86 -3.76 10.37 18.23
N PHE A 87 -4.96 10.48 18.81
CA PHE A 87 -5.13 10.95 20.18
C PHE A 87 -4.36 10.08 21.17
N LEU A 88 -4.50 8.75 21.07
CA LEU A 88 -3.77 7.81 21.91
C LEU A 88 -2.26 7.91 21.68
N ASN A 89 -1.81 8.08 20.44
CA ASN A 89 -0.39 8.21 20.12
C ASN A 89 0.23 9.47 20.76
N LEU A 90 -0.47 10.61 20.70
CA LEU A 90 -0.05 11.85 21.36
C LEU A 90 -0.09 11.77 22.89
N TYR A 91 -1.00 10.96 23.45
CA TYR A 91 -1.08 10.77 24.90
C TYR A 91 0.05 9.89 25.45
N PHE A 92 0.50 8.88 24.68
CA PHE A 92 1.57 7.97 25.09
C PHE A 92 2.99 8.44 24.76
N TRP A 93 3.13 9.43 23.88
CA TRP A 93 4.41 10.06 23.54
C TRP A 93 4.86 11.03 24.63
#